data_AF-A0A5N5K2R7-F1
#
_entry.id   AF-A0A5N5K2R7-F1
#
_cell.length_a   1.000
_cell.length_b   1.000
_cell.length_c   1.000
_cell.angle_alpha   90.00
_cell.angle_beta   90.00
_cell.angle_gamma   90.00
#
_symmetry.space_group_name_H-M   'P 1'
#
loop_
_entity.id
_entity.type
_entity.pdbx_description
1 polymer ?
#
loop_
_entity_poly.entity_id
_entity_poly.type
_entity_poly.pdbx_seq_one_letter_code
_entity_poly.pdbx_strand_id
1 'polypeptide(L)'
;MAGFVLFPWAQVLLLRAANGFVRLLHDELMVFLSWLPQVPCIDQLILFVKDMASSKVYLFDEIAKHNKTKDCWLIISGKVYDVTSFMDDHPGGDEVLLSSTGKDATNDFEDVGHSDDARETMEKYVIGEVDATTVPTKRLYVGPGLGGANPKDDKQGALIKILQLLVPLLILGLALAVRTYTKKE
;
A
#
# COMPACT_ATOMS: atom_id res chain seq x y z
N MET A 1 -7.72 -30.46 51.79
CA MET A 1 -8.55 -29.28 52.12
C MET A 1 -7.63 -28.07 52.10
N ALA A 2 -7.58 -27.34 50.98
CA ALA A 2 -6.73 -26.15 50.85
C ALA A 2 -7.56 -24.92 51.21
N GLY A 3 -7.17 -24.23 52.28
CA GLY A 3 -7.82 -23.01 52.75
C GLY A 3 -7.53 -21.85 51.80
N PHE A 4 -8.59 -21.19 51.35
CA PHE A 4 -8.53 -19.88 50.70
C PHE A 4 -8.12 -18.84 51.75
N VAL A 5 -6.86 -18.42 51.73
CA VAL A 5 -6.40 -17.25 52.47
C VAL A 5 -6.83 -16.01 51.67
N LEU A 6 -7.91 -15.38 52.10
CA LEU A 6 -8.31 -14.06 51.62
C LEU A 6 -7.22 -13.05 52.01
N PHE A 7 -6.52 -12.52 51.01
CA PHE A 7 -5.45 -11.54 51.20
C PHE A 7 -6.01 -10.20 51.71
N PRO A 8 -5.35 -9.52 52.68
CA PRO A 8 -5.87 -8.32 53.39
C PRO A 8 -6.12 -7.06 52.55
N TRP A 9 -5.88 -7.09 51.23
CA TRP A 9 -5.88 -5.89 50.37
C TRP A 9 -7.23 -5.65 49.67
N ALA A 10 -8.07 -6.69 49.52
CA ALA A 10 -9.40 -6.55 48.94
C ALA A 10 -10.33 -5.64 49.78
N GLN A 11 -10.04 -5.48 51.06
CA GLN A 11 -10.82 -4.65 51.97
C GLN A 11 -10.45 -3.15 51.90
N VAL A 12 -9.25 -2.83 51.40
CA VAL A 12 -8.79 -1.43 51.25
C VAL A 12 -9.34 -0.79 49.98
N LEU A 13 -9.52 -1.58 48.91
CA LEU A 13 -10.11 -1.09 47.65
C LEU A 13 -11.60 -0.73 47.81
N LEU A 14 -12.35 -1.50 48.61
CA LEU A 14 -13.77 -1.24 48.84
C LEU A 14 -14.04 0.01 49.71
N LEU A 15 -13.07 0.45 50.51
CA LEU A 15 -13.20 1.63 51.38
C LEU A 15 -12.90 2.97 50.69
N ARG A 16 -12.26 2.99 49.51
CA ARG A 16 -11.89 4.22 48.80
C ARG A 16 -12.80 4.59 47.62
N ALA A 17 -13.66 3.68 47.19
CA ALA A 17 -14.67 3.95 46.15
C ALA A 17 -15.79 4.91 46.62
N ALA A 18 -15.91 5.19 47.92
CA ALA A 18 -16.95 6.05 48.47
C ALA A 18 -16.67 7.57 48.41
N ASN A 19 -15.44 8.00 48.07
CA ASN A 19 -15.02 9.41 48.23
C ASN A 19 -14.62 10.15 46.94
N GLY A 20 -15.04 9.67 45.77
CA GLY A 20 -15.19 10.50 44.56
C GLY A 20 -13.99 11.38 44.16
N PHE A 21 -12.75 10.89 44.26
CA PHE A 21 -11.56 11.66 43.87
C PHE A 21 -10.96 11.13 42.57
N VAL A 22 -11.44 11.69 41.45
CA VAL A 22 -10.87 11.52 40.12
C VAL A 22 -9.69 12.47 39.98
N ARG A 23 -8.47 11.98 40.18
CA ARG A 23 -7.23 12.40 39.47
C ARG A 23 -6.01 11.76 40.13
N LEU A 24 -5.07 11.37 39.27
CA LEU A 24 -3.73 10.82 39.56
C LEU A 24 -3.83 9.34 39.98
N LEU A 25 -3.18 8.39 39.32
CA LEU A 25 -1.75 8.40 39.08
C LEU A 25 -1.40 7.45 37.90
N HIS A 26 -0.84 7.99 36.83
CA HIS A 26 -0.13 7.23 35.80
C HIS A 26 1.03 6.42 36.43
N ASP A 27 1.56 6.88 37.57
CA ASP A 27 2.67 6.23 38.26
C ASP A 27 2.27 4.99 39.10
N GLU A 28 1.00 4.83 39.49
CA GLU A 28 0.56 3.60 40.20
C GLU A 28 0.21 2.46 39.24
N LEU A 29 -0.20 2.77 38.01
CA LEU A 29 -0.49 1.75 36.99
C LEU A 29 0.78 0.98 36.60
N MET A 30 1.93 1.65 36.57
CA MET A 30 3.23 1.05 36.23
C MET A 30 3.78 0.16 37.36
N VAL A 31 3.46 0.45 38.62
CA VAL A 31 3.80 -0.42 39.76
C VAL A 31 2.91 -1.66 39.80
N PHE A 32 1.63 -1.51 39.43
CA PHE A 32 0.68 -2.63 39.33
C PHE A 32 1.06 -3.62 38.22
N LEU A 33 1.61 -3.12 37.10
CA LEU A 33 2.14 -3.95 36.01
C LEU A 33 3.43 -4.70 36.41
N SER A 34 4.22 -4.17 37.35
CA SER A 34 5.45 -4.81 37.87
C SER A 34 5.18 -6.01 38.80
N TRP A 35 3.94 -6.20 39.27
CA TRP A 35 3.56 -7.25 40.21
C TRP A 35 2.52 -8.22 39.63
N LEU A 36 2.33 -8.19 38.30
CA LEU A 36 1.63 -9.27 37.62
C LEU A 36 2.59 -10.46 37.46
N PRO A 37 2.16 -11.69 37.80
CA PRO A 37 2.97 -12.87 37.56
C PRO A 37 3.34 -12.92 36.08
N GLN A 38 4.64 -13.02 35.79
CA GLN A 38 5.20 -13.06 34.44
C GLN A 38 4.57 -14.22 33.66
N VAL A 39 3.53 -13.91 32.90
CA VAL A 39 2.99 -14.78 31.86
C VAL A 39 3.88 -14.58 30.62
N PRO A 40 4.61 -15.60 30.15
CA PRO A 40 5.56 -15.46 29.03
C PRO A 40 4.92 -15.12 27.66
N CYS A 41 3.62 -14.79 27.63
CA CYS A 41 2.87 -14.43 26.44
C CYS A 41 2.75 -12.91 26.23
N ILE A 42 2.73 -12.11 27.32
CA ILE A 42 2.54 -10.65 27.20
C ILE A 42 3.81 -9.96 26.70
N ASP A 43 5.00 -10.42 27.08
CA ASP A 43 6.26 -9.83 26.60
C ASP A 43 6.45 -10.02 25.09
N GLN A 44 6.03 -11.17 24.52
CA GLN A 44 6.02 -11.36 23.07
C GLN A 44 4.99 -10.46 22.38
N LEU A 45 3.81 -10.26 22.98
CA LEU A 45 2.79 -9.37 22.44
C LEU A 45 3.20 -7.88 22.52
N ILE A 46 3.87 -7.47 23.59
CA ILE A 46 4.41 -6.11 23.75
C ILE A 46 5.58 -5.88 22.80
N LEU A 47 6.48 -6.87 22.60
CA LEU A 47 7.52 -6.80 21.58
C LEU A 47 6.92 -6.69 20.17
N PHE A 48 5.88 -7.46 19.86
CA PHE A 48 5.18 -7.42 18.58
C PHE A 48 4.49 -6.07 18.33
N VAL A 49 3.80 -5.51 19.34
CA VAL A 49 3.16 -4.19 19.23
C VAL A 49 4.20 -3.05 19.17
N LYS A 50 5.36 -3.22 19.82
CA LYS A 50 6.44 -2.23 19.81
C LYS A 50 7.20 -2.19 18.49
N ASP A 51 7.30 -3.33 17.79
CA ASP A 51 7.83 -3.41 16.42
C ASP A 51 6.89 -2.71 15.42
N MET A 52 5.57 -2.94 15.53
CA MET A 52 4.55 -2.20 14.76
C MET A 52 4.56 -0.68 15.01
N ALA A 53 4.97 -0.24 16.21
CA ALA A 53 4.98 1.18 16.58
C ALA A 53 6.27 1.93 16.17
N SER A 54 7.29 1.23 15.66
CA SER A 54 8.58 1.83 15.25
C SER A 54 8.71 2.00 13.72
N SER A 55 7.69 1.66 12.93
CA SER A 55 7.71 1.90 11.50
C SER A 55 7.64 3.41 11.24
N LYS A 56 8.68 3.95 10.62
CA LYS A 56 8.73 5.35 10.22
C LYS A 56 7.65 5.60 9.17
N VAL A 57 6.90 6.69 9.32
CA VAL A 57 5.90 7.09 8.34
C VAL A 57 6.53 8.09 7.38
N TYR A 58 6.48 7.79 6.08
CA TYR A 58 7.00 8.65 5.02
C TYR A 58 5.87 9.29 4.23
N LEU A 59 6.09 10.53 3.77
CA LEU A 59 5.17 11.25 2.90
C LEU A 59 5.35 10.81 1.45
N PHE A 60 4.27 10.76 0.67
CA PHE A 60 4.34 10.42 -0.75
C PHE A 60 5.29 11.33 -1.54
N ASP A 61 5.26 12.63 -1.26
CA ASP A 61 6.11 13.63 -1.92
C ASP A 61 7.60 13.45 -1.59
N GLU A 62 7.92 12.84 -0.45
CA GLU A 62 9.30 12.50 -0.10
C GLU A 62 9.75 11.30 -0.92
N ILE A 63 8.97 10.22 -0.90
CA ILE A 63 9.24 8.97 -1.62
C ILE A 63 9.41 9.23 -3.13
N ALA A 64 8.58 10.10 -3.72
CA ALA A 64 8.65 10.45 -5.13
C ALA A 64 9.97 11.12 -5.57
N LYS A 65 10.75 11.68 -4.64
CA LYS A 65 12.08 12.25 -4.93
C LYS A 65 13.15 11.18 -5.09
N HIS A 66 12.92 9.98 -4.56
CA HIS A 66 13.84 8.84 -4.58
C HIS A 66 13.56 7.96 -5.82
N ASN A 67 13.95 8.49 -6.98
CA ASN A 67 13.68 7.89 -8.30
C ASN A 67 14.95 7.54 -9.11
N LYS A 68 16.08 7.34 -8.44
CA LYS A 68 17.39 7.12 -9.09
C LYS A 68 17.84 5.69 -8.92
N THR A 69 18.70 5.21 -9.81
CA THR A 69 19.31 3.87 -9.71
C THR A 69 20.02 3.63 -8.37
N LYS A 70 20.63 4.67 -7.78
CA LYS A 70 21.35 4.61 -6.49
C LYS A 70 20.51 5.05 -5.29
N ASP A 71 19.23 5.35 -5.50
CA ASP A 71 18.33 5.87 -4.46
C ASP A 71 16.89 5.68 -4.96
N CYS A 72 16.38 4.46 -4.80
CA CYS A 72 15.13 3.99 -5.41
C CYS A 72 14.18 3.46 -4.33
N TRP A 73 13.09 4.19 -4.10
CA TRP A 73 12.06 3.77 -3.16
C TRP A 73 10.77 3.42 -3.87
N LEU A 74 10.15 2.33 -3.44
CA LEU A 74 8.90 1.82 -3.98
C LEU A 74 7.84 1.71 -2.91
N ILE A 75 6.59 1.91 -3.32
CA ILE A 75 5.42 1.75 -2.47
C ILE A 75 4.68 0.51 -2.94
N ILE A 76 4.54 -0.48 -2.06
CA ILE A 76 3.81 -1.72 -2.32
C ILE A 76 2.93 -2.00 -1.11
N SER A 77 1.63 -2.20 -1.34
CA SER A 77 0.62 -2.48 -0.31
C SER A 77 0.65 -1.50 0.88
N GLY A 78 0.94 -0.23 0.63
CA GLY A 78 1.01 0.81 1.66
C GLY A 78 2.30 0.81 2.50
N LYS A 79 3.28 -0.02 2.17
CA LYS A 79 4.61 -0.04 2.78
C LYS A 79 5.65 0.56 1.83
N VAL A 80 6.69 1.16 2.41
CA VAL A 80 7.78 1.78 1.67
C VAL A 80 8.99 0.86 1.71
N TYR A 81 9.52 0.54 0.54
CA TYR A 81 10.63 -0.37 0.35
C TYR A 81 11.81 0.37 -0.26
N ASP A 82 12.98 0.21 0.33
CA ASP A 82 14.24 0.67 -0.26
C ASP A 82 14.88 -0.45 -1.08
N VAL A 83 14.70 -0.39 -2.39
CA VAL A 83 15.20 -1.40 -3.32
C VAL A 83 16.55 -1.03 -3.91
N THR A 84 17.21 0.02 -3.40
CA THR A 84 18.49 0.53 -3.92
C THR A 84 19.56 -0.57 -4.03
N SER A 85 19.66 -1.43 -3.01
CA SER A 85 20.63 -2.53 -2.99
C SER A 85 20.22 -3.72 -3.87
N PHE A 86 18.95 -3.78 -4.30
CA PHE A 86 18.37 -4.89 -5.03
C PHE A 86 18.22 -4.61 -6.54
N MET A 87 18.57 -3.41 -7.00
CA MET A 87 18.38 -2.99 -8.40
C MET A 87 19.08 -3.94 -9.40
N ASP A 88 20.31 -4.35 -9.11
CA ASP A 88 21.11 -5.24 -9.97
C ASP A 88 20.76 -6.73 -9.78
N ASP A 89 20.22 -7.09 -8.63
CA ASP A 89 19.83 -8.46 -8.28
C ASP A 89 18.40 -8.80 -8.73
N HIS A 90 17.65 -7.81 -9.23
CA HIS A 90 16.28 -7.98 -9.66
C HIS A 90 16.21 -8.78 -10.98
N PRO A 91 15.57 -9.97 -11.01
CA PRO A 91 15.50 -10.80 -12.22
C PRO A 91 14.77 -10.14 -13.41
N GLY A 92 13.93 -9.14 -13.15
CA GLY A 92 13.22 -8.36 -14.17
C GLY A 92 13.99 -7.15 -14.70
N GLY A 93 15.20 -6.90 -14.20
CA GLY A 93 16.01 -5.72 -14.52
C GLY A 93 15.66 -4.48 -13.70
N ASP A 94 16.53 -3.48 -13.73
CA ASP A 94 16.36 -2.22 -13.00
C ASP A 94 15.32 -1.30 -13.66
N GLU A 95 15.18 -1.33 -15.00
CA GLU A 95 14.26 -0.46 -15.74
C GLU A 95 12.80 -0.55 -15.26
N VAL A 96 12.33 -1.75 -14.92
CA VAL A 96 10.95 -1.95 -14.43
C VAL A 96 10.76 -1.39 -13.02
N LEU A 97 11.81 -1.37 -12.20
CA LEU A 97 11.79 -0.77 -10.87
C LEU A 97 11.78 0.76 -11.01
N LEU A 98 12.62 1.33 -11.87
CA LEU A 98 12.64 2.78 -12.12
C LEU A 98 11.30 3.30 -12.65
N SER A 99 10.68 2.57 -13.59
CA SER A 99 9.36 2.92 -14.14
C SER A 99 8.25 2.88 -13.07
N SER A 100 8.48 2.12 -12.01
CA SER A 100 7.55 1.95 -10.88
C SER A 100 7.75 2.98 -9.76
N THR A 101 8.81 3.80 -9.82
CA THR A 101 9.07 4.85 -8.83
C THR A 101 8.06 6.01 -8.92
N GLY A 102 7.85 6.70 -7.80
CA GLY A 102 6.98 7.89 -7.73
C GLY A 102 5.48 7.59 -7.91
N LYS A 103 5.07 6.32 -7.84
CA LYS A 103 3.67 5.87 -7.80
C LYS A 103 3.54 4.67 -6.87
N ASP A 104 2.30 4.27 -6.63
CA ASP A 104 2.00 2.99 -5.99
C ASP A 104 2.26 1.85 -7.00
N ALA A 105 3.28 1.05 -6.71
CA ALA A 105 3.74 -0.07 -7.52
C ALA A 105 3.02 -1.39 -7.17
N THR A 106 2.04 -1.37 -6.25
CA THR A 106 1.29 -2.56 -5.84
C THR A 106 0.70 -3.31 -7.03
N ASN A 107 0.10 -2.60 -7.99
CA ASN A 107 -0.51 -3.23 -9.15
C ASN A 107 0.55 -3.84 -10.07
N ASP A 108 1.66 -3.13 -10.30
CA ASP A 108 2.75 -3.62 -11.14
C ASP A 108 3.41 -4.88 -10.52
N PHE A 109 3.49 -4.94 -9.19
CA PHE A 109 4.01 -6.10 -8.47
C PHE A 109 3.09 -7.33 -8.56
N GLU A 110 1.78 -7.13 -8.39
CA GLU A 110 0.77 -8.20 -8.44
C GLU A 110 0.53 -8.70 -9.88
N ASP A 111 0.56 -7.82 -10.88
CA ASP A 111 0.38 -8.18 -12.30
C ASP A 111 1.50 -9.09 -12.83
N VAL A 112 2.71 -8.95 -12.29
CA VAL A 112 3.87 -9.82 -12.63
C VAL A 112 3.74 -11.22 -12.02
N GLY A 113 3.02 -11.35 -10.90
CA GLY A 113 2.82 -12.64 -10.24
C GLY A 113 4.07 -13.17 -9.52
N HIS A 114 4.71 -12.34 -8.69
CA HIS A 114 5.84 -12.75 -7.87
C HIS A 114 5.49 -13.95 -6.96
N SER A 115 6.45 -14.86 -6.75
CA SER A 115 6.31 -16.00 -5.85
C SER A 115 6.26 -15.57 -4.37
N ASP A 116 5.76 -16.45 -3.50
CA ASP A 116 5.68 -16.17 -2.06
C ASP A 116 7.07 -15.95 -1.44
N ASP A 117 8.09 -16.71 -1.88
CA ASP A 117 9.48 -16.52 -1.45
C ASP A 117 10.01 -15.12 -1.81
N ALA A 118 9.59 -14.56 -2.96
CA ALA A 118 9.97 -13.22 -3.37
C ALA A 118 9.32 -12.16 -2.48
N ARG A 119 8.05 -12.37 -2.07
CA ARG A 119 7.36 -11.51 -1.11
C ARG A 119 8.06 -11.53 0.25
N GLU A 120 8.45 -12.70 0.75
CA GLU A 120 9.19 -12.81 2.01
C GLU A 120 10.56 -12.10 1.95
N THR A 121 11.26 -12.22 0.82
CA THR A 121 12.55 -11.54 0.64
C THR A 121 12.39 -10.01 0.57
N MET A 122 11.29 -9.54 -0.03
CA MET A 122 10.95 -8.12 -0.12
C MET A 122 10.74 -7.48 1.26
N GLU A 123 10.21 -8.22 2.24
CA GLU A 123 9.97 -7.70 3.61
C GLU A 123 11.26 -7.20 4.30
N LYS A 124 12.43 -7.72 3.91
CA LYS A 124 13.74 -7.29 4.44
C LYS A 124 14.12 -5.86 4.04
N TYR A 125 13.49 -5.33 2.99
CA TYR A 125 13.76 -4.01 2.44
C TYR A 125 12.74 -2.95 2.89
N VAL A 126 11.81 -3.30 3.80
CA VAL A 126 10.84 -2.35 4.37
C VAL A 126 11.58 -1.33 5.23
N ILE A 127 11.43 -0.05 4.87
CA ILE A 127 11.95 1.07 5.66
C ILE A 127 10.87 1.74 6.51
N GLY A 128 9.60 1.50 6.20
CA GLY A 128 8.48 2.10 6.89
C GLY A 128 7.15 1.97 6.14
N GLU A 129 6.21 2.82 6.52
CA GLU A 129 4.85 2.87 5.94
C GLU A 129 4.61 4.23 5.30
N VAL A 130 3.78 4.27 4.26
CA VAL A 130 3.40 5.55 3.63
C VAL A 130 2.18 6.12 4.33
N ASP A 131 2.15 7.44 4.52
CA ASP A 131 0.94 8.10 5.02
C ASP A 131 -0.18 8.03 3.96
N ALA A 132 -1.12 7.11 4.17
CA ALA A 132 -2.28 6.87 3.32
C ALA A 132 -3.20 8.10 3.15
N THR A 133 -3.08 9.14 3.99
CA THR A 133 -3.83 10.40 3.83
C THR A 133 -3.24 11.33 2.77
N THR A 134 -1.98 11.12 2.40
CA THR A 134 -1.24 11.93 1.41
C THR A 134 -1.12 11.25 0.06
N VAL A 135 -1.40 9.94 -0.01
CA VAL A 135 -1.52 9.22 -1.28
C VAL A 135 -2.77 9.73 -1.98
N PRO A 136 -2.66 10.40 -3.15
CA PRO A 136 -3.84 10.84 -3.88
C PRO A 136 -4.69 9.62 -4.19
N THR A 137 -5.85 9.53 -3.54
CA THR A 137 -6.87 8.49 -3.69
C THR A 137 -7.51 8.56 -5.08
N LYS A 138 -6.72 8.43 -6.15
CA LYS A 138 -7.20 8.39 -7.53
C LYS A 138 -7.07 7.03 -8.19
N ARG A 139 -6.67 5.99 -7.48
CA ARG A 139 -6.94 4.61 -7.89
C ARG A 139 -7.22 3.74 -6.66
N LEU A 140 -8.44 3.86 -6.13
CA LEU A 140 -9.00 2.75 -5.36
C LEU A 140 -9.23 1.61 -6.35
N TYR A 141 -8.54 0.51 -6.11
CA TYR A 141 -8.71 -0.77 -6.79
C TYR A 141 -10.19 -1.18 -6.78
N VAL A 142 -10.79 -1.23 -7.96
CA VAL A 142 -12.07 -1.94 -8.21
C VAL A 142 -11.65 -3.31 -8.72
N GLY A 143 -12.09 -4.37 -8.05
CA GLY A 143 -11.72 -5.75 -8.38
C GLY A 143 -12.06 -6.15 -9.82
N PRO A 144 -11.52 -7.29 -10.31
CA PRO A 144 -11.68 -7.72 -11.68
C PRO A 144 -13.14 -8.14 -11.94
N GLY A 145 -13.93 -7.16 -12.37
CA GLY A 145 -15.34 -7.27 -12.62
C GLY A 145 -15.95 -5.88 -12.65
N LEU A 146 -16.06 -5.34 -13.87
CA LEU A 146 -16.61 -4.04 -14.26
C LEU A 146 -15.53 -2.96 -14.51
N GLY A 147 -15.28 -2.74 -15.79
CA GLY A 147 -14.32 -1.77 -16.31
C GLY A 147 -14.63 -0.33 -15.86
N GLY A 148 -13.63 0.30 -15.28
CA GLY A 148 -13.58 1.74 -15.03
C GLY A 148 -12.71 2.42 -16.09
N ALA A 149 -13.36 3.04 -17.07
CA ALA A 149 -12.73 3.94 -18.01
C ALA A 149 -12.07 5.12 -17.29
N ASN A 150 -10.90 5.51 -17.78
CA ASN A 150 -10.18 6.71 -17.38
C ASN A 150 -11.00 7.95 -17.82
N PRO A 151 -11.35 8.92 -16.94
CA PRO A 151 -12.12 10.09 -17.36
C PRO A 151 -11.20 11.22 -17.87
N LYS A 152 -10.39 10.93 -18.90
CA LYS A 152 -9.62 11.95 -19.64
C LYS A 152 -9.58 11.78 -21.17
N ASP A 153 -10.30 10.83 -21.76
CA ASP A 153 -10.12 10.49 -23.19
C ASP A 153 -11.41 10.14 -23.96
N ASP A 154 -12.59 10.50 -23.44
CA ASP A 154 -13.90 10.29 -24.09
C ASP A 154 -14.00 10.96 -25.48
N LYS A 155 -13.30 12.07 -25.70
CA LYS A 155 -13.21 12.71 -27.03
C LYS A 155 -12.16 12.07 -27.95
N GLN A 156 -11.02 11.63 -27.41
CA GLN A 156 -9.94 11.05 -28.21
C GLN A 156 -10.33 9.67 -28.77
N GLY A 157 -10.93 8.82 -27.95
CA GLY A 157 -11.38 7.49 -28.37
C GLY A 157 -12.51 7.52 -29.41
N ALA A 158 -13.43 8.48 -29.28
CA ALA A 158 -14.51 8.69 -30.25
C ALA A 158 -13.97 9.13 -31.62
N LEU A 159 -12.98 10.03 -31.66
CA LEU A 159 -12.34 10.47 -32.90
C LEU A 159 -11.54 9.34 -33.57
N ILE A 160 -10.84 8.49 -32.79
CA ILE A 160 -10.12 7.34 -33.34
C ILE A 160 -11.11 6.35 -33.98
N LYS A 161 -12.26 6.10 -33.37
CA LYS A 161 -13.30 5.22 -33.97
C LYS A 161 -13.96 5.82 -35.21
N ILE A 162 -14.22 7.12 -35.22
CA ILE A 162 -14.75 7.81 -36.41
C ILE A 162 -13.71 7.79 -37.53
N LEU A 163 -12.43 8.01 -37.23
CA LEU A 163 -11.35 7.96 -38.20
C LEU A 163 -11.16 6.56 -38.79
N GLN A 164 -11.26 5.51 -37.98
CA GLN A 164 -11.21 4.12 -38.44
C GLN A 164 -12.41 3.72 -39.33
N LEU A 165 -13.57 4.35 -39.16
CA LEU A 165 -14.74 4.14 -40.04
C LEU A 165 -14.62 4.93 -41.36
N LEU A 166 -13.96 6.09 -41.36
CA LEU A 166 -13.87 6.97 -42.53
C LEU A 166 -12.84 6.49 -43.57
N VAL A 167 -11.73 5.89 -43.14
CA VAL A 167 -10.64 5.44 -44.02
C VAL A 167 -11.10 4.38 -45.04
N PRO A 168 -11.83 3.31 -44.67
CA PRO A 168 -12.33 2.33 -45.63
C PRO A 168 -13.33 2.93 -46.64
N LEU A 169 -14.18 3.86 -46.20
CA LEU A 169 -15.16 4.53 -47.07
C LEU A 169 -14.49 5.46 -48.08
N LEU A 170 -13.42 6.15 -47.69
CA LEU A 170 -12.62 6.99 -48.60
C LEU A 170 -11.90 6.14 -49.66
N ILE A 171 -11.30 5.02 -49.25
CA ILE A 171 -10.63 4.10 -50.18
C ILE A 171 -11.65 3.50 -51.17
N LEU A 172 -12.83 3.09 -50.67
CA LEU A 172 -13.90 2.56 -51.51
C LEU A 172 -14.44 3.63 -52.48
N GLY A 173 -14.65 4.86 -52.01
CA GLY A 173 -15.08 5.98 -52.83
C GLY A 173 -14.08 6.33 -53.93
N LEU A 174 -12.79 6.39 -53.60
CA LEU A 174 -11.72 6.60 -54.59
C LEU A 174 -11.65 5.46 -55.61
N ALA A 175 -11.76 4.20 -55.17
CA ALA A 175 -11.77 3.05 -56.08
C ALA A 175 -12.95 3.10 -57.07
N LEU A 176 -14.15 3.49 -56.61
CA LEU A 176 -15.32 3.65 -57.47
C LEU A 176 -15.18 4.85 -58.41
N ALA A 177 -14.62 5.98 -57.96
CA ALA A 177 -14.38 7.15 -58.78
C ALA A 177 -13.35 6.87 -59.90
N VAL A 178 -12.25 6.18 -59.58
CA VAL A 178 -11.28 5.74 -60.58
C VAL A 178 -11.93 4.78 -61.56
N ARG A 179 -12.77 3.84 -61.09
CA ARG A 179 -13.48 2.88 -61.96
C ARG A 179 -14.50 3.53 -62.90
N THR A 180 -15.17 4.60 -62.48
CA THR A 180 -16.10 5.33 -63.36
C THR A 180 -15.37 6.26 -64.33
N TYR A 181 -14.21 6.78 -63.94
CA TYR A 181 -13.36 7.60 -64.82
C TYR A 181 -12.67 6.77 -65.91
N THR A 182 -12.14 5.58 -65.57
CA THR A 182 -11.47 4.69 -66.54
C THR A 182 -12.42 3.94 -67.47
N LYS A 183 -13.74 3.98 -67.23
CA LYS A 183 -14.78 3.41 -68.10
C LYS A 183 -15.34 4.38 -69.14
N LYS A 184 -14.80 5.59 -69.23
CA LYS A 184 -15.29 6.65 -70.13
C LYS A 184 -14.64 6.66 -71.52
N GLU A 185 -13.92 5.60 -71.88
CA GLU A 185 -13.42 5.34 -73.23
C GLU A 185 -14.16 4.17 -73.89
#